data_AF-A0A9E1TV24-F1
#
_entry.id   AF-A0A9E1TV24-F1
#
_cell.length_a   1.000
_cell.length_b   1.000
_cell.length_c   1.000
_cell.angle_alpha   90.00
_cell.angle_beta   90.00
_cell.angle_gamma   90.00
#
_symmetry.space_group_name_H-M   'P 1'
#
loop_
_entity.id
_entity.type
_entity.pdbx_description
1 polymer ?
#
loop_
_entity_poly.entity_id
_entity_poly.type
_entity_poly.pdbx_seq_one_letter_code
_entity_poly.pdbx_strand_id
1 'polypeptide(L)'
;GRLNRWLEIMLEAHPPPLVEGRRLRIRYVTQIKTRPPTFALFVSRPADLPDSYLRYLSTGLRNDFGLRGIPIRMVMRKRENPFA
;
A
#
# COMPACT_ATOMS: atom_id res chain seq x y z
N GLY A 1 -3.24 4.19 13.31
CA GLY A 1 -4.63 4.10 12.84
C GLY A 1 -4.95 2.67 12.41
N ARG A 2 -6.23 2.26 12.39
CA ARG A 2 -6.66 0.88 12.05
C ARG A 2 -6.05 0.37 10.74
N LEU A 3 -6.01 1.23 9.72
CA LEU A 3 -5.46 0.90 8.41
C LEU A 3 -3.93 0.66 8.41
N ASN A 4 -3.17 1.43 9.19
CA ASN A 4 -1.72 1.20 9.29
C ASN A 4 -1.37 -0.05 10.10
N ARG A 5 -2.15 -0.37 11.15
CA ARG A 5 -1.99 -1.65 11.87
C ARG A 5 -2.31 -2.85 10.97
N TRP A 6 -3.36 -2.72 10.15
CA TRP A 6 -3.66 -3.73 9.12
C TRP A 6 -2.49 -3.88 8.14
N LEU A 7 -1.92 -2.75 7.67
CA LEU A 7 -0.78 -2.78 6.77
C LEU A 7 0.41 -3.53 7.41
N GLU A 8 0.76 -3.23 8.66
CA GLU A 8 1.84 -3.92 9.39
C GLU A 8 1.67 -5.44 9.36
N ILE A 9 0.47 -5.94 9.67
CA ILE A 9 0.15 -7.38 9.61
C ILE A 9 0.35 -7.95 8.21
N MET A 10 -0.11 -7.24 7.17
CA MET A 10 0.04 -7.69 5.78
C MET A 10 1.50 -7.72 5.33
N LEU A 11 2.33 -6.78 5.81
CA LEU A 11 3.77 -6.70 5.53
C LEU A 11 4.54 -7.82 6.26
N GLU A 12 4.10 -8.20 7.46
CA GLU A 12 4.67 -9.33 8.21
C GLU A 12 4.34 -10.66 7.54
N ALA A 13 3.08 -10.85 7.14
CA ALA A 13 2.62 -12.08 6.48
C ALA A 13 3.26 -12.26 5.09
N HIS A 14 3.44 -11.17 4.34
CA HIS A 14 4.09 -11.20 3.03
C HIS A 14 5.03 -10.01 2.87
N PRO A 15 6.31 -10.17 3.24
CA PRO A 15 7.29 -9.09 3.13
C PRO A 15 7.45 -8.57 1.69
N PRO A 16 7.62 -7.25 1.48
CA PRO A 16 7.92 -6.70 0.17
C PRO A 16 9.22 -7.30 -0.40
N PRO A 17 9.29 -7.52 -1.72
CA PRO A 17 10.50 -8.03 -2.36
C PRO A 17 11.68 -7.07 -2.18
N LEU A 18 12.88 -7.64 -2.18
CA LEU A 18 14.12 -6.89 -2.34
C LEU A 18 14.24 -6.45 -3.79
N VAL A 19 14.48 -5.16 -4.02
CA VAL A 19 14.73 -4.62 -5.36
C VAL A 19 16.13 -4.03 -5.37
N GLU A 20 16.98 -4.51 -6.28
CA GLU A 20 18.38 -4.08 -6.42
C GLU A 20 19.18 -4.19 -5.11
N GLY A 21 18.95 -5.26 -4.34
CA GLY A 21 19.62 -5.48 -3.04
C GLY A 21 19.16 -4.55 -1.92
N ARG A 22 18.14 -3.70 -2.15
CA ARG A 22 17.56 -2.81 -1.13
C ARG A 22 16.13 -3.20 -0.81
N ARG A 23 15.78 -3.13 0.48
CA ARG A 23 14.42 -3.41 0.93
C ARG A 23 13.50 -2.24 0.60
N LEU A 24 12.38 -2.52 -0.07
CA LEU A 24 11.32 -1.55 -0.28
C LEU A 24 10.65 -1.21 1.06
N ARG A 25 10.73 0.06 1.46
CA ARG A 25 10.12 0.52 2.71
C ARG A 25 8.75 1.11 2.41
N ILE A 26 7.73 0.35 2.75
CA ILE A 26 6.34 0.82 2.80
C ILE A 26 6.14 1.45 4.18
N ARG A 27 5.81 2.74 4.22
CA ARG A 27 5.79 3.52 5.47
C ARG A 27 4.43 3.50 6.13
N TYR A 28 3.40 3.81 5.36
CA TYR A 28 2.03 3.87 5.81
C TYR A 28 1.09 3.90 4.61
N VAL A 29 -0.18 3.71 4.88
CA VAL A 29 -1.26 3.80 3.90
C VAL A 29 -2.34 4.74 4.44
N THR A 30 -3.00 5.47 3.55
CA THR A 30 -4.12 6.33 3.92
C THR A 30 -5.21 6.27 2.86
N GLN A 31 -6.46 6.46 3.27
CA GLN A 31 -7.57 6.62 2.34
C GLN A 31 -7.64 8.09 1.90
N ILE A 32 -7.49 8.35 0.60
CA ILE A 32 -7.49 9.69 0.03
C ILE A 32 -8.83 10.08 -0.63
N LYS A 33 -9.64 9.10 -1.01
CA LYS A 33 -10.98 9.31 -1.55
C LYS A 33 -11.95 8.22 -1.10
N THR A 34 -13.21 8.59 -0.96
CA THR A 34 -14.28 7.69 -0.50
C THR A 34 -15.00 6.98 -1.65
N ARG A 35 -15.21 7.66 -2.79
CA ARG A 35 -15.95 7.11 -3.94
C ARG A 35 -15.22 7.39 -5.26
N PRO A 36 -14.66 6.36 -5.93
CA PRO A 36 -14.40 5.01 -5.39
C PRO A 36 -13.36 5.05 -4.26
N PRO A 37 -13.38 4.10 -3.30
CA PRO A 37 -12.37 4.01 -2.26
C PRO A 37 -10.96 3.97 -2.86
N THR A 38 -10.18 5.02 -2.58
CA THR A 38 -8.83 5.17 -3.12
C THR A 38 -7.85 5.29 -1.98
N PHE A 39 -6.83 4.43 -1.99
CA PHE A 39 -5.80 4.36 -0.97
C PHE A 39 -4.46 4.82 -1.55
N ALA A 40 -3.78 5.71 -0.83
CA ALA A 40 -2.41 6.09 -1.14
C ALA A 40 -1.44 5.29 -0.27
N LEU A 41 -0.58 4.53 -0.92
CA LEU A 41 0.51 3.78 -0.30
C LEU A 41 1.79 4.61 -0.38
N PHE A 42 2.35 4.98 0.77
CA PHE A 42 3.58 5.76 0.82
C PHE A 42 4.79 4.83 0.88
N VAL A 43 5.56 4.82 -0.20
CA VAL A 43 6.69 3.90 -0.39
C VAL A 43 7.98 4.66 -0.73
N SER A 44 9.12 4.08 -0.40
CA SER A 44 10.43 4.70 -0.67
C SER A 44 10.71 4.86 -2.17
N ARG A 45 10.44 3.81 -2.95
CA ARG A 45 10.63 3.76 -4.41
C ARG A 45 9.35 3.19 -5.06
N PRO A 46 8.40 4.05 -5.48
CA PRO A 46 7.13 3.60 -6.08
C PRO A 46 7.28 2.78 -7.36
N ALA A 47 8.24 3.15 -8.22
CA ALA A 47 8.46 2.49 -9.50
C ALA A 47 8.91 1.02 -9.35
N ASP A 48 9.46 0.68 -8.20
CA ASP A 48 10.07 -0.62 -7.94
C ASP A 48 9.10 -1.61 -7.29
N LEU A 49 7.94 -1.13 -6.80
CA LEU A 49 6.97 -2.02 -6.16
C LEU A 49 6.17 -2.76 -7.24
N PRO A 50 6.20 -4.10 -7.28
CA PRO A 50 5.48 -4.84 -8.30
C PRO A 50 3.95 -4.68 -8.19
N ASP A 51 3.27 -4.64 -9.32
CA ASP A 51 1.80 -4.60 -9.38
C ASP A 51 1.13 -5.81 -8.71
N SER A 52 1.82 -6.96 -8.64
CA SER A 52 1.37 -8.12 -7.88
C SER A 52 1.24 -7.82 -6.39
N TYR A 53 2.17 -7.03 -5.83
CA TYR A 53 2.14 -6.64 -4.42
C TYR A 53 1.02 -5.62 -4.15
N LEU A 54 0.76 -4.70 -5.08
CA LEU A 54 -0.41 -3.84 -5.02
C LEU A 54 -1.72 -4.65 -5.06
N ARG A 55 -1.80 -5.66 -5.93
CA ARG A 55 -2.96 -6.55 -6.00
C ARG A 55 -3.16 -7.29 -4.68
N TYR A 56 -2.09 -7.83 -4.08
CA TYR A 56 -2.11 -8.47 -2.77
C TYR A 56 -2.71 -7.54 -1.70
N LEU A 57 -2.20 -6.32 -1.56
CA LEU A 57 -2.73 -5.34 -0.61
C LEU A 57 -4.18 -4.95 -0.92
N SER A 58 -4.54 -4.77 -2.19
CA SER A 58 -5.91 -4.42 -2.59
C SER A 58 -6.91 -5.53 -2.25
N THR A 59 -6.50 -6.79 -2.40
CA THR A 59 -7.32 -7.96 -2.06
C THR A 59 -7.47 -8.09 -0.55
N GLY A 60 -6.41 -7.85 0.23
CA GLY A 60 -6.50 -7.76 1.68
C GLY A 60 -7.48 -6.67 2.14
N LEU A 61 -7.43 -5.48 1.53
CA LEU A 61 -8.41 -4.42 1.81
C LEU A 61 -9.84 -4.86 1.49
N ARG A 62 -10.07 -5.57 0.38
CA ARG A 62 -11.40 -6.10 0.03
C ARG A 62 -11.92 -7.06 1.09
N ASN A 63 -11.07 -7.96 1.57
CA ASN A 63 -11.47 -8.99 2.52
C ASN A 63 -11.67 -8.45 3.93
N ASP A 64 -10.70 -7.70 4.46
CA ASP A 64 -10.65 -7.36 5.89
C ASP A 64 -11.51 -6.15 6.27
N PHE A 65 -11.86 -5.33 5.27
CA PHE A 65 -12.73 -4.15 5.45
C PHE A 65 -14.10 -4.32 4.79
N GLY A 66 -14.44 -5.52 4.30
CA GLY A 66 -15.76 -5.81 3.74
C GLY A 66 -16.07 -5.05 2.43
N LEU A 67 -15.05 -4.70 1.66
CA LEU A 67 -15.18 -3.93 0.41
C LEU A 67 -15.38 -4.83 -0.83
N ARG A 68 -15.99 -6.00 -0.64
CA ARG A 68 -16.29 -6.93 -1.74
C ARG A 68 -17.29 -6.29 -2.71
N GLY A 69 -17.08 -6.47 -4.00
CA GLY A 69 -17.92 -5.87 -5.06
C GLY A 69 -17.66 -4.39 -5.34
N ILE A 70 -16.78 -3.71 -4.58
CA ILE A 70 -16.44 -2.30 -4.79
C ILE A 70 -15.09 -2.19 -5.52
N PRO A 71 -14.96 -1.35 -6.56
CA PRO A 71 -13.67 -1.07 -7.18
C PRO A 71 -12.77 -0.32 -6.18
N ILE A 72 -11.72 -0.99 -5.69
CA ILE A 72 -10.67 -0.37 -4.90
C ILE A 72 -9.58 0.16 -5.82
N ARG A 73 -9.18 1.42 -5.62
CA ARG A 73 -8.02 2.02 -6.28
C ARG A 73 -6.87 2.13 -5.29
N MET A 74 -5.68 1.74 -5.71
CA MET A 74 -4.45 1.97 -4.97
C MET A 74 -3.52 2.84 -5.80
N VAL A 75 -2.96 3.87 -5.19
CA VAL A 75 -1.96 4.74 -5.80
C VAL A 75 -0.71 4.70 -4.94
N MET A 76 0.46 4.66 -5.58
CA MET A 76 1.73 4.75 -4.87
C MET A 76 2.19 6.19 -4.85
N ARG A 77 2.66 6.65 -3.69
CA ARG A 77 3.25 7.98 -3.54
C ARG A 77 4.63 7.86 -2.93
N LYS A 78 5.57 8.64 -3.45
CA LYS A 78 6.83 8.92 -2.77
C LYS A 78 6.57 10.09 -1.82
N ARG A 79 7.08 10.01 -0.59
CA ARG A 79 7.12 11.20 0.27
C ARG A 79 8.13 12.16 -0.34
N GLU A 80 7.69 13.38 -0.58
CA GLU A 80 8.57 14.49 -0.98
C GLU A 80 9.48 14.83 0.21
N ASN A 81 10.78 15.00 -0.05
CA ASN A 81 11.72 15.41 0.99
C ASN A 81 11.62 16.93 1.12
N PRO A 82 11.14 17.49 2.25
CA PRO A 82 10.98 18.94 2.40
C PRO A 82 12.30 19.70 2.55
N PHE A 83 13.45 19.00 2.50
CA PHE A 83 14.80 19.57 2.60
C PHE A 83 15.66 19.28 1.36
N ALA A 84 15.05 18.86 0.25
CA ALA A 84 15.74 18.61 -1.02
C ALA A 84 15.84 19.86 -1.88
#